data_AF-A0A022Q4A6-F1
#
_entry.id   AF-A0A022Q4A6-F1
#
_cell.length_a   1.000
_cell.length_b   1.000
_cell.length_c   1.000
_cell.angle_alpha   90.00
_cell.angle_beta   90.00
_cell.angle_gamma   90.00
#
_symmetry.space_group_name_H-M   'P 1'
#
loop_
_entity.id
_entity.type
_entity.pdbx_description
1 polymer ?
#
loop_
_entity_poly.entity_id
_entity_poly.type
_entity_poly.pdbx_seq_one_letter_code
_entity_poly.pdbx_strand_id
1 'polypeptide(L)'
;MELLEKCMDYAAKHKVQDFRIRGYFLHLKKFQFSGNNFNGDLFSGCPNLESLVLSRCSIRPRDEVKVLNLNFSNLVNLVIKCWRSPWICFNEHAINVNAPKLAFFKYQGHLARVNFNDSLLFLERACIELCYPTACTIVNLSERKQELAECFLNMLRYMCNVEFLSLSMKTIEVL
;
A
#
# COMPACT_ATOMS: atom_id res chain seq x y z
N MET A 1 16.73 22.01 -4.06
CA MET A 1 16.77 21.76 -5.53
C MET A 1 17.18 20.32 -5.82
N GLU A 2 18.26 19.83 -5.23
CA GLU A 2 18.84 18.48 -5.44
C GLU A 2 17.86 17.30 -5.26
N LEU A 3 16.85 17.45 -4.39
CA LEU A 3 15.85 16.42 -4.12
C LEU A 3 14.83 16.25 -5.25
N LEU A 4 14.38 17.37 -5.81
CA LEU A 4 13.40 17.39 -6.88
C LEU A 4 14.02 16.76 -8.13
N GLU A 5 15.30 17.06 -8.40
CA GLU A 5 16.08 16.44 -9.47
C GLU A 5 16.22 14.92 -9.30
N LYS A 6 16.63 14.42 -8.12
CA LYS A 6 16.72 12.95 -7.90
C LYS A 6 15.37 12.24 -8.08
N CYS A 7 14.30 12.86 -7.60
CA CYS A 7 12.95 12.32 -7.75
C CYS A 7 12.44 12.40 -9.20
N MET A 8 12.78 13.46 -9.93
CA MET A 8 12.47 13.63 -11.35
C MET A 8 13.27 12.66 -12.22
N ASP A 9 14.56 12.47 -11.93
CA ASP A 9 15.43 11.49 -12.61
C ASP A 9 14.94 10.08 -12.38
N TYR A 10 14.54 9.75 -11.15
CA TYR A 10 13.91 8.47 -10.85
C TYR A 10 12.58 8.32 -11.61
N ALA A 11 11.72 9.34 -11.59
CA ALA A 11 10.43 9.33 -12.27
C ALA A 11 10.60 9.14 -13.79
N ALA A 12 11.58 9.82 -14.38
CA ALA A 12 11.94 9.73 -15.79
C ALA A 12 12.51 8.35 -16.13
N LYS A 13 13.48 7.85 -15.36
CA LYS A 13 14.13 6.54 -15.54
C LYS A 13 13.15 5.38 -15.45
N HIS A 14 12.13 5.49 -14.60
CA HIS A 14 11.18 4.41 -14.33
C HIS A 14 9.79 4.62 -14.92
N LYS A 15 9.66 5.52 -15.92
CA LYS A 15 8.42 5.76 -16.70
C LYS A 15 7.19 6.06 -15.85
N VAL A 16 7.36 6.85 -14.78
CA VAL A 16 6.27 7.27 -13.91
C VAL A 16 5.40 8.27 -14.66
N GLN A 17 4.15 7.90 -14.96
CA GLN A 17 3.30 8.69 -15.86
C GLN A 17 2.68 9.93 -15.23
N ASP A 18 2.65 10.03 -13.90
CA ASP A 18 2.10 11.17 -13.16
C ASP A 18 2.78 11.25 -11.78
N PHE A 19 3.93 11.95 -11.72
CA PHE A 19 4.69 12.19 -10.49
C PHE A 19 4.45 13.62 -9.99
N ARG A 20 3.96 13.78 -8.76
CA ARG A 20 3.74 15.10 -8.15
C ARG A 20 4.32 15.15 -6.74
N ILE A 21 5.24 16.08 -6.52
CA ILE A 21 5.71 16.47 -5.18
C ILE A 21 5.25 17.90 -4.91
N ARG A 22 4.66 18.12 -3.73
CA ARG A 22 4.44 19.47 -3.17
C ARG A 22 4.80 19.43 -1.70
N GLY A 23 5.87 20.10 -1.27
CA GLY A 23 6.27 20.25 0.14
C GLY A 23 6.39 18.92 0.92
N TYR A 24 5.24 18.39 1.36
CA TYR A 24 5.06 17.20 2.20
C TYR A 24 4.06 16.17 1.62
N PHE A 25 3.67 16.31 0.35
CA PHE A 25 2.73 15.43 -0.34
C PHE A 25 3.41 14.75 -1.54
N LEU A 26 3.29 13.43 -1.63
CA LEU A 26 3.79 12.61 -2.73
C LEU A 26 2.66 11.77 -3.32
N HIS A 27 2.44 11.91 -4.63
CA HIS A 27 1.49 11.08 -5.37
C HIS A 27 2.22 10.29 -6.44
N LEU A 28 2.23 8.97 -6.27
CA LEU A 28 2.69 8.00 -7.27
C LEU A 28 1.49 7.36 -7.97
N LYS A 29 1.54 7.33 -9.31
CA LYS A 29 0.49 6.71 -10.12
C LYS A 29 1.08 5.79 -11.18
N LYS A 30 0.49 4.59 -11.29
CA LYS A 30 0.93 3.50 -12.19
C LYS A 30 2.40 3.09 -11.96
N PHE A 31 2.86 3.14 -10.70
CA PHE A 31 4.22 2.74 -10.35
C PHE A 31 4.30 1.23 -10.11
N GLN A 32 5.17 0.55 -10.84
CA GLN A 32 5.46 -0.87 -10.60
C GLN A 32 6.77 -1.00 -9.83
N PHE A 33 6.73 -1.53 -8.61
CA PHE A 33 7.92 -1.81 -7.79
C PHE A 33 8.58 -3.12 -8.24
N SER A 34 9.90 -3.10 -8.39
CA SER A 34 10.76 -4.20 -8.84
C SER A 34 12.16 -4.00 -8.26
N GLY A 35 12.99 -5.03 -8.10
CA GLY A 35 14.36 -4.87 -7.58
C GLY A 35 15.20 -3.91 -8.42
N ASN A 36 14.93 -3.84 -9.72
CA ASN A 36 15.62 -2.94 -10.65
C ASN A 36 15.28 -1.45 -10.46
N ASN A 37 14.21 -1.12 -9.73
CA ASN A 37 13.82 0.27 -9.49
C ASN A 37 13.62 0.60 -8.01
N PHE A 38 13.22 -0.35 -7.18
CA PHE A 38 13.05 -0.17 -5.76
C PHE A 38 14.32 -0.57 -5.02
N ASN A 39 15.06 0.41 -4.55
CA ASN A 39 16.26 0.23 -3.73
C ASN A 39 16.04 0.59 -2.24
N GLY A 40 14.79 0.66 -1.78
CA GLY A 40 14.45 1.12 -0.42
C GLY A 40 14.53 2.64 -0.22
N ASP A 41 15.36 3.34 -1.00
CA ASP A 41 15.61 4.77 -0.88
C ASP A 41 14.69 5.65 -1.73
N LEU A 42 13.72 5.07 -2.45
CA LEU A 42 12.77 5.83 -3.27
C LEU A 42 12.14 7.01 -2.52
N PHE A 43 11.94 6.83 -1.21
CA PHE A 43 11.32 7.82 -0.34
C PHE A 43 12.31 8.55 0.57
N SER A 44 13.61 8.23 0.50
CA SER A 44 14.67 8.86 1.30
C SER A 44 14.72 10.38 1.14
N GLY A 45 14.27 10.88 -0.01
CA GLY A 45 14.17 12.31 -0.27
C GLY A 45 13.04 13.01 0.50
N CYS A 46 12.07 12.30 1.04
CA CYS A 46 10.88 12.91 1.64
C CYS A 46 10.81 12.65 3.16
N PRO A 47 11.78 13.10 3.99
CA PRO A 47 11.82 12.78 5.42
C PRO A 47 10.66 13.38 6.22
N ASN A 48 10.07 14.47 5.72
CA ASN A 48 8.92 15.15 6.32
C ASN A 48 7.61 14.82 5.60
N LEU A 49 7.52 13.71 4.87
CA LEU A 49 6.31 13.37 4.13
C LEU A 49 5.12 13.19 5.09
N GLU A 50 4.10 14.02 4.91
CA GLU A 50 2.86 13.98 5.69
C GLU A 50 1.75 13.21 4.97
N SER A 51 1.82 13.12 3.64
CA SER A 51 0.83 12.42 2.85
C SER A 51 1.42 11.67 1.66
N LEU A 52 1.06 10.39 1.57
CA LEU A 52 1.46 9.49 0.50
C LEU A 52 0.23 8.90 -0.17
N VAL A 53 0.15 9.07 -1.50
CA VAL A 53 -0.87 8.45 -2.34
C VAL A 53 -0.21 7.51 -3.35
N LEU A 54 -0.54 6.22 -3.26
CA LEU A 54 -0.15 5.18 -4.22
C LEU A 54 -1.38 4.80 -5.04
N SER A 55 -1.38 5.12 -6.34
CA SER A 55 -2.53 4.87 -7.23
C SER A 55 -2.17 3.91 -8.36
N ARG A 56 -2.90 2.81 -8.51
CA ARG A 56 -2.65 1.77 -9.52
C ARG A 56 -1.21 1.25 -9.47
N CYS A 57 -0.64 1.18 -8.26
CA CYS A 57 0.70 0.69 -8.04
C CYS A 57 0.68 -0.82 -7.72
N SER A 58 1.80 -1.50 -7.94
CA SER A 58 1.92 -2.95 -7.74
C SER A 58 3.37 -3.38 -7.57
N ILE A 59 3.61 -4.47 -6.85
CA ILE A 59 4.90 -5.17 -6.89
C ILE A 59 4.92 -6.10 -8.11
N ARG A 60 6.04 -6.14 -8.82
CA ARG A 60 6.21 -6.98 -10.01
C ARG A 60 6.19 -8.46 -9.60
N PRO A 61 5.44 -9.32 -10.31
CA PRO A 61 5.45 -10.75 -10.03
C PRO A 61 6.85 -11.35 -10.17
N ARG A 62 7.21 -12.26 -9.25
CA ARG A 62 8.48 -13.04 -9.25
C ARG A 62 9.75 -12.19 -9.16
N ASP A 63 9.62 -10.99 -8.62
CA ASP A 63 10.74 -10.11 -8.35
C ASP A 63 11.36 -10.43 -6.97
N GLU A 64 12.59 -9.98 -6.74
CA GLU A 64 13.27 -10.11 -5.44
C GLU A 64 12.60 -9.23 -4.38
N VAL A 65 11.98 -8.12 -4.81
CA VAL A 65 11.22 -7.24 -3.93
C VAL A 65 9.91 -7.91 -3.57
N LYS A 66 9.87 -8.51 -2.37
CA LYS A 66 8.67 -9.11 -1.80
C LYS A 66 7.93 -8.16 -0.85
N VAL A 67 8.64 -7.23 -0.24
CA VAL A 67 8.10 -6.36 0.79
C VAL A 67 8.34 -4.90 0.44
N LEU A 68 7.27 -4.12 0.40
CA LEU A 68 7.34 -2.66 0.33
C LEU A 68 7.32 -2.10 1.75
N ASN A 69 8.45 -1.59 2.22
CA ASN A 69 8.55 -0.91 3.50
C ASN A 69 8.26 0.58 3.33
N LEU A 70 7.26 1.09 4.06
CA LEU A 70 6.87 2.50 4.11
C LEU A 70 7.21 3.02 5.52
N ASN A 71 8.39 3.60 5.67
CA ASN A 71 8.90 4.11 6.94
C ASN A 71 8.88 5.64 6.94
N PHE A 72 7.89 6.23 7.61
CA PHE A 72 7.69 7.68 7.64
C PHE A 72 7.24 8.16 9.03
N SER A 73 8.12 8.84 9.74
CA SER A 73 7.86 9.34 11.10
C SER A 73 6.78 10.43 11.17
N ASN A 74 6.58 11.18 10.09
CA ASN A 74 5.64 12.31 10.01
C ASN A 74 4.41 12.02 9.13
N LEU A 75 4.24 10.79 8.63
CA LEU A 75 3.13 10.48 7.73
C LEU A 75 1.81 10.45 8.51
N VAL A 76 0.89 11.32 8.10
CA VAL A 76 -0.46 11.46 8.67
C VAL A 76 -1.49 10.80 7.77
N ASN A 77 -1.28 10.82 6.45
CA ASN A 77 -2.25 10.35 5.46
C ASN A 77 -1.63 9.30 4.53
N LEU A 78 -2.11 8.06 4.58
CA LEU A 78 -1.73 7.00 3.65
C LEU A 78 -2.93 6.54 2.82
N VAL A 79 -2.78 6.64 1.49
CA VAL A 79 -3.85 6.28 0.55
C VAL A 79 -3.33 5.34 -0.51
N ILE A 80 -3.78 4.09 -0.48
CA ILE A 80 -3.47 3.07 -1.46
C ILE A 80 -4.72 2.78 -2.28
N LYS A 81 -4.68 3.09 -3.58
CA LYS A 81 -5.82 2.95 -4.51
C LYS A 81 -5.50 2.02 -5.65
N CYS A 82 -6.45 1.17 -5.98
CA CYS A 82 -6.35 0.18 -7.05
C CYS A 82 -5.06 -0.65 -6.96
N TRP A 83 -4.68 -1.08 -5.75
CA TRP A 83 -3.53 -1.97 -5.57
C TRP A 83 -3.75 -3.29 -6.31
N ARG A 84 -2.70 -3.79 -6.95
CA ARG A 84 -2.74 -5.05 -7.69
C ARG A 84 -1.68 -6.00 -7.17
N SER A 85 -2.12 -7.06 -6.51
CA SER A 85 -1.27 -8.21 -6.18
C SER A 85 -1.20 -9.16 -7.39
N PRO A 86 -0.03 -9.75 -7.67
CA PRO A 86 0.12 -10.83 -8.65
C PRO A 86 -0.75 -12.04 -8.32
N TRP A 87 -1.20 -12.77 -9.32
CA TRP A 87 -2.08 -13.93 -9.12
C TRP A 87 -1.36 -15.15 -8.54
N ILE A 88 -0.17 -15.45 -9.03
CA ILE A 88 0.54 -16.70 -8.73
C ILE A 88 1.26 -16.62 -7.38
N CYS A 89 1.62 -15.43 -6.94
CA CYS A 89 2.39 -15.16 -5.72
C CYS A 89 1.73 -14.03 -4.91
N PHE A 90 0.41 -14.12 -4.74
CA PHE A 90 -0.38 -13.07 -4.07
C PHE A 90 -0.05 -12.98 -2.57
N ASN A 91 0.30 -14.10 -1.95
CA ASN A 91 0.66 -14.23 -0.54
C ASN A 91 2.14 -13.92 -0.25
N GLU A 92 2.99 -13.83 -1.27
CA GLU A 92 4.41 -13.50 -1.10
C GLU A 92 4.65 -12.01 -0.84
N HIS A 93 3.69 -11.15 -1.19
CA HIS A 93 3.86 -9.72 -1.17
C HIS A 93 3.24 -9.06 0.06
N ALA A 94 4.01 -8.16 0.69
CA ALA A 94 3.55 -7.39 1.82
C ALA A 94 3.86 -5.89 1.67
N ILE A 95 3.05 -5.09 2.35
CA ILE A 95 3.30 -3.67 2.58
C ILE A 95 3.46 -3.51 4.09
N ASN A 96 4.65 -3.16 4.54
CA ASN A 96 4.90 -2.84 5.93
C ASN A 96 4.83 -1.33 6.11
N VAL A 97 4.03 -0.88 7.06
CA VAL A 97 3.81 0.53 7.35
C VAL A 97 4.32 0.83 8.75
N ASN A 98 5.37 1.65 8.80
CA ASN A 98 5.85 2.27 10.02
C ASN A 98 5.58 3.78 9.94
N ALA A 99 4.42 4.17 10.45
CA ALA A 99 3.93 5.55 10.43
C ALA A 99 3.22 5.86 11.76
N PRO A 100 3.97 6.22 12.82
CA PRO A 100 3.42 6.34 14.16
C PRO A 100 2.39 7.48 14.30
N LYS A 101 2.40 8.48 13.41
CA LYS A 101 1.44 9.60 13.42
C LYS A 101 0.29 9.42 12.43
N LEU A 102 0.09 8.22 11.90
CA LEU A 102 -0.90 7.97 10.86
C LEU A 102 -2.32 8.17 11.42
N ALA A 103 -3.01 9.19 10.91
CA ALA A 103 -4.38 9.54 11.31
C ALA A 103 -5.44 9.05 10.32
N PHE A 104 -5.07 8.95 9.04
CA PHE A 104 -5.96 8.49 7.98
C PHE A 104 -5.33 7.37 7.16
N PHE A 105 -6.05 6.26 7.04
CA PHE A 105 -5.68 5.15 6.18
C PHE A 105 -6.80 4.80 5.20
N LYS A 106 -6.47 4.74 3.91
CA LYS A 106 -7.36 4.17 2.90
C LYS A 106 -6.66 3.07 2.12
N TYR A 107 -7.33 1.93 2.03
CA TYR A 107 -6.92 0.81 1.18
C TYR A 107 -8.02 0.46 0.20
N GLN A 108 -7.67 0.41 -1.09
CA GLN A 108 -8.53 -0.09 -2.15
C GLN A 108 -7.73 -0.95 -3.12
N GLY A 109 -8.14 -2.20 -3.34
CA GLY A 109 -7.52 -3.07 -4.33
C GLY A 109 -7.60 -4.54 -4.00
N HIS A 110 -6.80 -5.33 -4.72
CA HIS A 110 -6.52 -6.71 -4.33
C HIS A 110 -5.81 -6.68 -2.99
N LEU A 111 -6.16 -7.56 -2.07
CA LEU A 111 -5.49 -7.56 -0.79
C LEU A 111 -4.03 -7.99 -0.95
N ALA A 112 -3.14 -7.13 -0.47
CA ALA A 112 -1.78 -7.47 -0.08
C ALA A 112 -1.74 -7.50 1.44
N ARG A 113 -0.86 -8.31 2.02
CA ARG A 113 -0.66 -8.31 3.46
C ARG A 113 -0.15 -6.93 3.88
N VAL A 114 -0.98 -6.14 4.55
CA VAL A 114 -0.58 -4.83 5.11
C VAL A 114 -0.30 -5.03 6.59
N ASN A 115 0.97 -4.89 6.98
CA ASN A 115 1.38 -5.00 8.38
C ASN A 115 1.69 -3.60 8.92
N PHE A 116 1.31 -3.36 10.17
CA PHE A 116 1.71 -2.17 10.91
C PHE A 116 2.68 -2.60 12.01
N ASN A 117 3.75 -1.83 12.21
CA ASN A 117 4.78 -2.19 13.19
C ASN A 117 4.32 -1.98 14.64
N ASP A 118 3.45 -1.01 14.88
CA ASP A 118 2.94 -0.65 16.21
C ASP A 118 1.43 -0.48 16.19
N SER A 119 0.81 -0.40 17.38
CA SER A 119 -0.58 0.00 17.50
C SER A 119 -0.77 1.39 16.90
N LEU A 120 -1.77 1.54 16.05
CA LEU A 120 -2.05 2.81 15.37
C LEU A 120 -2.83 3.74 16.30
N LEU A 121 -2.16 4.22 17.36
CA LEU A 121 -2.77 4.99 18.44
C LEU A 121 -3.47 6.28 17.96
N PHE A 122 -2.98 6.86 16.87
CA PHE A 122 -3.49 8.11 16.30
C PHE A 122 -4.43 7.89 15.11
N LEU A 123 -4.70 6.64 14.72
CA LEU A 123 -5.54 6.38 13.56
C LEU A 123 -7.00 6.66 13.89
N GLU A 124 -7.50 7.78 13.39
CA GLU A 124 -8.89 8.21 13.59
C GLU A 124 -9.83 7.57 12.56
N ARG A 125 -9.35 7.41 11.31
CA ARG A 125 -10.20 6.98 10.19
C ARG A 125 -9.53 5.94 9.31
N ALA A 126 -10.25 4.85 9.07
CA ALA A 126 -9.85 3.79 8.14
C ALA A 126 -10.96 3.51 7.12
N CYS A 127 -10.60 3.44 5.83
CA CYS A 127 -11.50 3.07 4.75
C CYS A 127 -10.94 1.88 3.97
N ILE A 128 -11.60 0.72 4.00
CA ILE A 128 -11.12 -0.53 3.40
C ILE A 128 -12.10 -1.05 2.35
N GLU A 129 -11.64 -1.08 1.10
CA GLU A 129 -12.36 -1.61 -0.05
C GLU A 129 -11.55 -2.75 -0.68
N LEU A 130 -11.87 -3.98 -0.28
CA LEU A 130 -11.22 -5.17 -0.80
C LEU A 130 -11.90 -5.65 -2.07
N CYS A 131 -11.08 -6.00 -3.04
CA CYS A 131 -11.50 -6.67 -4.26
C CYS A 131 -10.77 -8.00 -4.33
N TYR A 132 -11.50 -9.12 -4.34
CA TYR A 132 -10.91 -10.39 -4.71
C TYR A 132 -11.30 -10.70 -6.14
N PRO A 133 -10.32 -10.91 -7.02
CA PRO A 133 -10.63 -11.15 -8.41
C PRO A 133 -11.09 -12.60 -8.64
N THR A 134 -12.29 -12.76 -9.20
CA THR A 134 -12.97 -14.03 -9.46
C THR A 134 -12.62 -14.67 -10.81
N ALA A 135 -12.00 -13.91 -11.73
CA ALA A 135 -11.80 -14.32 -13.11
C ALA A 135 -10.62 -15.28 -13.35
N CYS A 136 -9.84 -15.62 -12.32
CA CYS A 136 -8.66 -16.47 -12.46
C CYS A 136 -8.99 -17.91 -12.10
N THR A 137 -9.11 -18.79 -13.10
CA THR A 137 -9.42 -20.22 -12.96
C THR A 137 -8.27 -21.08 -12.45
N ILE A 138 -7.06 -20.50 -12.39
CA ILE A 138 -5.82 -21.22 -12.04
C ILE A 138 -5.71 -21.45 -10.52
N VAL A 139 -6.50 -20.73 -9.71
CA VAL A 139 -6.33 -20.70 -8.25
C VAL A 139 -7.66 -21.02 -7.57
N ASN A 140 -7.60 -21.83 -6.51
CA ASN A 140 -8.79 -22.19 -5.73
C ASN A 140 -9.41 -20.93 -5.10
N LEU A 141 -10.66 -20.63 -5.49
CA LEU A 141 -11.37 -19.45 -5.02
C LEU A 141 -11.66 -19.49 -3.51
N SER A 142 -11.92 -20.68 -2.96
CA SER A 142 -12.23 -20.85 -1.54
C SER A 142 -11.01 -20.56 -0.68
N GLU A 143 -9.86 -21.15 -1.02
CA GLU A 143 -8.58 -20.90 -0.33
C GLU A 143 -8.22 -19.41 -0.36
N ARG A 144 -8.38 -18.76 -1.53
CA ARG A 144 -8.15 -17.33 -1.64
C ARG A 144 -9.08 -16.49 -0.80
N LYS A 145 -10.37 -16.84 -0.72
CA LYS A 145 -11.33 -16.14 0.12
C LYS A 145 -10.91 -16.24 1.59
N GLN A 146 -10.47 -17.42 2.02
CA GLN A 146 -10.00 -17.64 3.39
C GLN A 146 -8.73 -16.84 3.71
N GLU A 147 -7.68 -16.93 2.90
CA GLU A 147 -6.44 -16.17 3.13
C GLU A 147 -6.68 -14.66 3.14
N LEU A 148 -7.58 -14.20 2.27
CA LEU A 148 -8.02 -12.82 2.21
C LEU A 148 -8.70 -12.36 3.51
N ALA A 149 -9.60 -13.19 4.05
CA ALA A 149 -10.27 -12.93 5.31
C ALA A 149 -9.26 -12.89 6.48
N GLU A 150 -8.33 -13.85 6.55
CA GLU A 150 -7.29 -13.90 7.58
C GLU A 150 -6.39 -12.68 7.56
N CYS A 151 -5.94 -12.25 6.39
CA CYS A 151 -5.12 -11.05 6.27
C CYS A 151 -5.89 -9.77 6.62
N PHE A 152 -7.17 -9.68 6.26
CA PHE A 152 -8.02 -8.57 6.66
C PHE A 152 -8.23 -8.53 8.17
N LEU A 153 -8.53 -9.67 8.81
CA LEU A 153 -8.63 -9.78 10.26
C LEU A 153 -7.33 -9.37 10.95
N ASN A 154 -6.18 -9.82 10.44
CA ASN A 154 -4.87 -9.41 10.95
C ASN A 154 -4.65 -7.90 10.84
N MET A 155 -5.07 -7.27 9.75
CA MET A 155 -4.99 -5.81 9.59
C MET A 155 -5.88 -5.07 10.61
N LEU A 156 -7.09 -5.57 10.88
CA LEU A 156 -8.00 -4.97 11.87
C LEU A 156 -7.43 -4.98 13.30
N ARG A 157 -6.56 -5.94 13.65
CA ARG A 157 -5.92 -6.01 14.98
C ARG A 157 -5.12 -4.76 15.32
N TYR A 158 -4.69 -3.99 14.33
CA TYR A 158 -3.95 -2.74 14.51
C TYR A 158 -4.85 -1.50 14.58
N MET A 159 -6.15 -1.64 14.27
CA MET A 159 -7.12 -0.55 14.14
C MET A 159 -8.12 -0.49 15.31
N CYS A 160 -7.75 -1.05 16.47
CA CYS A 160 -8.66 -1.18 17.63
C CYS A 160 -9.19 0.15 18.19
N ASN A 161 -8.50 1.26 17.92
CA ASN A 161 -8.85 2.59 18.44
C ASN A 161 -9.43 3.51 17.37
N VAL A 162 -9.78 2.98 16.18
CA VAL A 162 -10.27 3.82 15.08
C VAL A 162 -11.67 4.36 15.40
N GLU A 163 -11.86 5.67 15.28
CA GLU A 163 -13.15 6.30 15.53
C GLU A 163 -14.16 5.97 14.41
N PHE A 164 -13.65 5.82 13.18
CA PHE A 164 -14.48 5.52 12.02
C PHE A 164 -13.82 4.49 11.11
N LEU A 165 -14.48 3.34 10.99
CA LEU A 165 -14.13 2.29 10.05
C LEU A 165 -15.21 2.20 8.96
N SER A 166 -14.83 2.43 7.71
CA SER A 166 -15.68 2.20 6.54
C SER A 166 -15.22 0.95 5.78
N LEU A 167 -16.14 0.01 5.59
CA LEU A 167 -15.94 -1.20 4.80
C LEU A 167 -16.86 -1.18 3.59
N SER A 168 -16.36 -1.64 2.44
CA SER A 168 -17.21 -1.87 1.27
C SER A 168 -18.03 -3.15 1.43
N MET A 169 -19.19 -3.25 0.76
CA MET A 169 -20.00 -4.49 0.76
C MET A 169 -19.19 -5.72 0.32
N LYS A 170 -18.34 -5.56 -0.70
CA LYS A 170 -17.43 -6.63 -1.16
C LYS A 170 -16.44 -7.07 -0.09
N THR A 171 -15.98 -6.15 0.76
CA THR A 171 -15.13 -6.46 1.91
C THR A 171 -15.90 -7.29 2.93
N ILE A 172 -17.18 -6.96 3.18
CA ILE A 172 -18.02 -7.65 4.15
C ILE A 172 -18.39 -9.06 3.67
N GLU A 173 -18.67 -9.26 2.38
CA GLU A 173 -19.00 -10.58 1.80
C GLU A 173 -17.86 -11.61 1.87
N VAL A 174 -16.64 -11.13 2.06
CA VAL A 174 -15.43 -11.95 2.17
C VAL A 174 -15.25 -12.50 3.59
N LEU A 175 -15.75 -11.79 4.60
CA LEU A 175 -15.86 -12.27 5.99
C LEU A 175 -16.91 -13.38 6.10
#